data_AF-A0A962H0I5-F1
#
_entry.id   AF-A0A962H0I5-F1
#
_cell.length_a   1.000
_cell.length_b   1.000
_cell.length_c   1.000
_cell.angle_alpha   90.00
_cell.angle_beta   90.00
_cell.angle_gamma   90.00
#
_symmetry.space_group_name_H-M   'P 1'
#
loop_
_entity.id
_entity.type
_entity.pdbx_description
1 polymer ?
#
loop_
_entity_poly.entity_id
_entity_poly.type
_entity_poly.pdbx_seq_one_letter_code
_entity_poly.pdbx_strand_id
1 'polypeptide(L)'
;MAAFDFLGLKKSIADIGSQAASLRDQLEAAKREREEVAAAPVPRSELADVLCQWVDKIGDEYPANLVNAVRHLRDDAEVDPMTRIGAPALLTCSGAGSDQVIRPAVLCYLLNDAIKEGMRRAADEMPYPAPEGLPRAERLKKLEALDKKIAKLEGELLDLLREADAAGVSLRSEPKLPGKLKV
;
A
#
# COMPACT_ATOMS: atom_id res chain seq x y z
N MET A 1 40.43 11.20 -52.25
CA MET A 1 38.99 11.03 -51.96
C MET A 1 38.88 9.96 -50.89
N ALA A 2 38.46 10.33 -49.68
CA ALA A 2 38.20 9.34 -48.63
C ALA A 2 36.99 8.51 -49.07
N ALA A 3 37.16 7.19 -49.13
CA ALA A 3 36.06 6.27 -49.43
C ALA A 3 35.01 6.36 -48.32
N PHE A 4 33.75 6.56 -48.70
CA PHE A 4 32.64 6.59 -47.77
C PHE A 4 32.46 5.19 -47.16
N ASP A 5 32.64 5.06 -45.85
CA ASP A 5 32.57 3.75 -45.16
C ASP A 5 31.13 3.37 -44.82
N PHE A 6 30.45 2.74 -45.79
CA PHE A 6 29.10 2.21 -45.61
C PHE A 6 29.02 1.05 -44.62
N LEU A 7 30.11 0.31 -44.40
CA LEU A 7 30.14 -0.82 -43.48
C LEU A 7 30.15 -0.33 -42.03
N GLY A 8 30.93 0.71 -41.73
CA GLY A 8 30.93 1.40 -40.43
C GLY A 8 29.57 2.01 -40.08
N LEU A 9 28.90 2.63 -41.06
CA LEU A 9 27.55 3.19 -40.88
C LEU A 9 26.52 2.09 -40.56
N LYS A 10 26.52 1.00 -41.32
CA LYS A 10 25.60 -0.14 -41.11
C LYS A 10 25.79 -0.75 -39.72
N LYS A 11 27.04 -0.89 -39.27
CA LYS A 11 27.35 -1.41 -37.93
C LYS A 11 26.83 -0.47 -36.84
N SER A 12 27.07 0.84 -36.98
CA SER A 12 26.59 1.84 -36.01
C SER A 12 25.07 1.85 -35.86
N ILE A 13 24.33 1.73 -36.97
CA ILE A 13 22.86 1.63 -36.95
C ILE A 13 22.41 0.34 -36.24
N ALA A 14 23.07 -0.78 -36.52
CA ALA A 14 22.76 -2.05 -35.87
C ALA A 14 23.05 -2.00 -34.36
N ASP A 15 24.16 -1.39 -33.96
CA ASP A 15 24.56 -1.22 -32.56
C ASP A 15 23.54 -0.35 -31.80
N ILE A 16 23.13 0.80 -32.36
CA ILE A 16 22.08 1.66 -31.80
C ILE A 16 20.74 0.91 -31.68
N GLY A 17 20.37 0.15 -32.72
CA GLY A 17 19.15 -0.67 -32.69
C GLY A 17 19.17 -1.73 -31.58
N SER A 18 20.32 -2.38 -31.37
CA SER A 18 20.50 -3.37 -30.30
C SER A 18 20.44 -2.74 -28.90
N GLN A 19 21.01 -1.54 -28.74
CA GLN A 19 20.94 -0.80 -27.48
C GLN A 19 19.50 -0.38 -27.17
N ALA A 20 18.76 0.13 -28.16
CA ALA A 20 17.37 0.51 -27.99
C ALA A 20 16.49 -0.70 -27.65
N ALA A 21 16.73 -1.86 -28.26
CA ALA A 21 16.03 -3.10 -27.92
C ALA A 21 16.34 -3.53 -26.48
N SER A 22 17.62 -3.53 -26.09
CA SER A 22 18.02 -3.89 -24.73
C SER A 22 17.42 -2.97 -23.66
N LEU A 23 17.39 -1.65 -23.91
CA LEU A 23 16.77 -0.68 -23.00
C LEU A 23 15.26 -0.93 -22.84
N ARG A 24 14.56 -1.28 -23.93
CA ARG A 24 13.13 -1.65 -23.88
C ARG A 24 12.91 -2.93 -23.09
N ASP A 25 13.73 -3.95 -23.30
CA ASP A 25 13.60 -5.21 -22.55
C ASP A 25 13.82 -4.98 -21.05
N GLN A 26 14.82 -4.16 -20.69
CA GLN A 26 15.08 -3.79 -19.29
C GLN A 26 13.95 -2.95 -18.69
N LEU A 27 13.35 -2.06 -19.48
CA LEU A 27 12.21 -1.24 -19.06
C LEU A 27 10.99 -2.13 -18.75
N GLU A 28 10.65 -3.02 -19.68
CA GLU A 28 9.52 -3.95 -19.51
C GLU A 28 9.75 -4.88 -18.32
N ALA A 29 10.96 -5.40 -18.15
CA ALA A 29 11.32 -6.20 -16.98
C ALA A 29 11.13 -5.41 -15.67
N ALA A 30 11.59 -4.15 -15.63
CA ALA A 30 11.44 -3.31 -14.43
C ALA A 30 9.97 -2.95 -14.13
N LYS A 31 9.16 -2.71 -15.16
CA LYS A 31 7.71 -2.45 -15.03
C LYS A 31 6.97 -3.67 -14.49
N ARG A 32 7.26 -4.85 -15.03
CA ARG A 32 6.70 -6.13 -14.52
C ARG A 32 7.10 -6.37 -13.07
N GLU A 33 8.37 -6.21 -12.73
CA GLU A 33 8.83 -6.38 -11.34
C GLU A 33 8.11 -5.41 -10.40
N ARG A 34 7.88 -4.16 -10.82
CA ARG A 34 7.12 -3.18 -10.05
C ARG A 34 5.68 -3.62 -9.82
N GLU A 35 5.01 -4.12 -10.87
CA GLU A 35 3.65 -4.63 -10.77
C GLU A 35 3.56 -5.85 -9.85
N GLU A 36 4.49 -6.79 -9.96
CA GLU A 36 4.59 -7.96 -9.08
C GLU A 36 4.75 -7.55 -7.62
N VAL A 37 5.65 -6.60 -7.32
CA VAL A 37 5.89 -6.11 -5.95
C VAL A 37 4.67 -5.37 -5.41
N ALA A 38 3.96 -4.61 -6.25
CA ALA A 38 2.77 -3.87 -5.85
C ALA A 38 1.56 -4.79 -5.60
N ALA A 39 1.39 -5.82 -6.43
CA ALA A 39 0.29 -6.78 -6.34
C ALA A 39 0.51 -7.86 -5.27
N ALA A 40 1.74 -8.02 -4.77
CA ALA A 40 2.06 -9.03 -3.78
C ALA A 40 1.25 -8.84 -2.49
N PRO A 41 0.73 -9.94 -1.89
CA PRO A 41 -0.02 -9.87 -0.64
C PRO A 41 0.85 -9.28 0.49
N VAL A 42 0.21 -8.65 1.47
CA VAL A 42 0.90 -8.17 2.69
C VAL A 42 1.45 -9.39 3.45
N PRO A 43 2.61 -9.31 4.14
CA PRO A 43 3.02 -10.39 5.02
C PRO A 43 1.98 -10.69 6.10
N ARG A 44 1.87 -11.96 6.49
CA ARG A 44 0.89 -12.38 7.50
C ARG A 44 1.07 -11.68 8.84
N SER A 45 2.32 -11.50 9.26
CA SER A 45 2.68 -10.80 10.50
C SER A 45 2.19 -9.35 10.49
N GLU A 46 2.37 -8.64 9.38
CA GLU A 46 1.89 -7.26 9.24
C GLU A 46 0.36 -7.17 9.21
N LEU A 47 -0.33 -8.14 8.60
CA LEU A 47 -1.79 -8.21 8.67
C LEU A 47 -2.25 -8.32 10.12
N ALA A 48 -1.64 -9.22 10.90
CA ALA A 48 -1.96 -9.39 12.31
C ALA A 48 -1.69 -8.11 13.12
N ASP A 49 -0.59 -7.42 12.84
CA ASP A 49 -0.25 -6.14 13.49
C ASP A 49 -1.25 -5.04 13.14
N VAL A 50 -1.70 -4.95 11.88
CA VAL A 50 -2.75 -4.00 11.47
C VAL A 50 -4.07 -4.28 12.18
N LEU A 51 -4.46 -5.55 12.32
CA LEU A 51 -5.65 -5.94 13.09
C LEU A 51 -5.51 -5.55 14.57
N CYS A 52 -4.34 -5.76 15.16
CA CYS A 52 -4.08 -5.36 16.55
C CYS A 52 -4.14 -3.83 16.74
N GLN A 53 -3.58 -3.06 15.81
CA GLN A 53 -3.66 -1.59 15.83
C GLN A 53 -5.10 -1.10 15.68
N TRP A 54 -5.93 -1.82 14.93
CA TRP A 54 -7.34 -1.49 14.80
C TRP A 54 -8.10 -1.70 16.12
N VAL A 55 -7.80 -2.77 16.86
CA VAL A 55 -8.32 -3.00 18.21
C VAL A 55 -7.93 -1.87 19.15
N ASP A 56 -6.66 -1.44 19.13
CA ASP A 56 -6.18 -0.32 19.94
C ASP A 56 -6.93 0.97 19.64
N LYS A 57 -7.01 1.33 18.36
CA LYS A 57 -7.69 2.55 17.92
C LYS A 57 -9.15 2.58 18.35
N ILE A 58 -9.85 1.45 18.29
CA ILE A 58 -11.24 1.35 18.75
C ILE A 58 -11.33 1.43 20.29
N GLY A 59 -10.40 0.80 21.00
CA GLY A 59 -10.33 0.84 22.46
C GLY A 59 -10.05 2.23 23.03
N ASP A 60 -9.24 3.03 22.33
CA ASP A 60 -8.84 4.39 22.74
C ASP A 60 -10.03 5.37 22.88
N GLU A 61 -11.16 5.09 22.23
CA GLU A 61 -12.37 5.90 22.36
C GLU A 61 -13.07 5.72 23.72
N TYR A 62 -12.83 4.60 24.40
CA TYR A 62 -13.60 4.23 25.59
C TYR A 62 -13.21 5.02 26.86
N PRO A 63 -11.93 5.24 27.19
CA PRO A 63 -11.55 5.98 28.41
C PRO A 63 -12.21 7.34 28.56
N ALA A 64 -12.26 8.14 27.50
CA ALA A 64 -12.90 9.45 27.54
C ALA A 64 -14.41 9.35 27.84
N ASN A 65 -15.07 8.35 27.24
CA ASN A 65 -16.49 8.07 27.48
C ASN A 65 -16.73 7.60 28.92
N LEU A 66 -15.87 6.71 29.43
CA LEU A 66 -15.91 6.20 30.79
C LEU A 66 -15.72 7.33 31.82
N VAL A 67 -14.76 8.22 31.60
CA VAL A 67 -14.51 9.38 32.48
C VAL A 67 -15.73 10.29 32.53
N ASN A 68 -16.35 10.58 31.38
CA ASN A 68 -17.57 11.41 31.34
C ASN A 68 -18.73 10.71 32.08
N ALA A 69 -18.90 9.42 31.85
CA ALA A 69 -19.89 8.60 32.54
C ALA A 69 -19.72 8.61 34.07
N VAL A 70 -18.51 8.38 34.55
CA VAL A 70 -18.18 8.40 35.99
C VAL A 70 -18.36 9.79 36.58
N ARG A 71 -18.03 10.85 35.83
CA ARG A 71 -18.24 12.24 36.28
C ARG A 71 -19.72 12.52 36.54
N HIS A 72 -20.61 12.08 35.66
CA HIS A 72 -22.05 12.25 35.85
C HIS A 72 -22.55 11.52 37.11
N LEU A 73 -22.08 10.31 37.38
CA LEU A 73 -22.42 9.57 38.60
C LEU A 73 -21.87 10.23 39.87
N ARG A 74 -20.68 10.83 39.79
CA ARG A 74 -20.07 11.54 40.91
C ARG A 74 -20.85 12.81 41.26
N ASP A 75 -21.28 13.56 40.26
CA ASP A 75 -21.86 14.90 40.43
C ASP A 75 -23.38 14.86 40.71
N ASP A 76 -24.06 13.76 40.38
CA ASP A 76 -25.48 13.54 40.65
C ASP A 76 -25.71 12.15 41.30
N ALA A 77 -25.78 12.14 42.63
CA ALA A 77 -25.88 10.92 43.44
C ALA A 77 -27.25 10.23 43.36
N GLU A 78 -28.27 10.89 42.79
CA GLU A 78 -29.61 10.31 42.58
C GLU A 78 -29.74 9.63 41.21
N VAL A 79 -28.69 9.64 40.37
CA VAL A 79 -28.70 8.91 39.10
C VAL A 79 -28.65 7.42 39.37
N ASP A 80 -29.79 6.76 39.20
CA ASP A 80 -29.83 5.31 39.06
C ASP A 80 -29.16 4.91 37.73
N PRO A 81 -28.02 4.20 37.78
CA PRO A 81 -27.28 3.79 36.59
C PRO A 81 -28.05 2.79 35.71
N MET A 82 -29.15 2.21 36.20
CA MET A 82 -29.89 1.14 35.53
C MET A 82 -31.21 1.59 34.89
N THR A 83 -31.80 2.72 35.29
CA THR A 83 -33.19 3.05 34.93
C THR A 83 -33.40 4.31 34.12
N ARG A 84 -32.37 5.16 33.93
CA ARG A 84 -32.55 6.43 33.22
C ARG A 84 -32.29 6.34 31.71
N ILE A 85 -33.19 6.91 30.92
CA ILE A 85 -32.89 7.40 29.56
C ILE A 85 -31.77 8.45 29.73
N GLY A 86 -30.55 8.11 29.35
CA GLY A 86 -29.35 8.95 29.59
C GLY A 86 -28.51 8.54 30.80
N ALA A 87 -28.78 7.38 31.43
CA ALA A 87 -27.79 6.75 32.30
C ALA A 87 -26.48 6.54 31.52
N PRO A 88 -25.31 6.72 32.15
CA PRO A 88 -24.05 6.47 31.48
C PRO A 88 -24.03 5.01 31.07
N ALA A 89 -24.27 4.77 29.78
CA ALA A 89 -24.24 3.44 29.22
C ALA A 89 -22.77 3.02 29.15
N LEU A 90 -22.25 2.58 30.30
CA LEU A 90 -20.86 2.17 30.50
C LEU A 90 -20.50 1.05 29.52
N LEU A 91 -21.47 0.17 29.22
CA LEU A 91 -21.26 -0.99 28.37
C LEU A 91 -22.05 -0.92 27.05
N THR A 92 -23.13 -0.14 26.97
CA THR A 92 -24.11 -0.20 25.86
C THR A 92 -24.26 1.12 25.10
N CYS A 93 -24.98 1.11 23.97
CA CYS A 93 -25.41 2.34 23.31
C CYS A 93 -26.61 2.95 24.06
N SER A 94 -26.51 4.21 24.51
CA SER A 94 -27.68 4.94 25.01
C SER A 94 -28.50 5.49 23.83
N GLY A 95 -29.68 4.92 23.58
CA GLY A 95 -30.64 5.40 22.59
C GLY A 95 -32.05 4.89 22.87
N ALA A 96 -33.07 5.69 22.56
CA ALA A 96 -34.48 5.31 22.65
C ALA A 96 -34.83 4.37 21.48
N GLY A 97 -34.32 3.15 21.53
CA GLY A 97 -34.43 2.18 20.46
C GLY A 97 -33.57 0.99 20.82
N SER A 98 -34.23 -0.09 21.20
CA SER A 98 -33.70 -1.35 21.69
C SER A 98 -32.57 -1.92 20.82
N ASP A 99 -31.34 -1.75 21.26
CA ASP A 99 -30.29 -2.75 21.08
C ASP A 99 -29.32 -2.64 22.27
N GLN A 100 -29.45 -3.57 23.23
CA GLN A 100 -28.50 -3.75 24.34
C GLN A 100 -27.19 -4.38 23.84
N VAL A 101 -26.63 -3.81 22.78
CA VAL A 101 -25.40 -4.29 22.17
C VAL A 101 -24.23 -3.65 22.91
N ILE A 102 -23.27 -4.49 23.33
CA ILE A 102 -22.03 -4.00 23.93
C ILE A 102 -21.26 -3.22 22.88
N ARG A 103 -20.84 -1.99 23.20
CA ARG A 103 -20.06 -1.18 22.26
C ARG A 103 -18.71 -1.85 21.97
N PRO A 104 -18.28 -1.96 20.70
CA PRO A 104 -16.98 -2.55 20.36
C PRO A 104 -15.79 -1.91 21.09
N ALA A 105 -15.82 -0.58 21.30
CA ALA A 105 -14.83 0.16 22.07
C ALA A 105 -14.64 -0.36 23.50
N VAL A 106 -15.73 -0.76 24.16
CA VAL A 106 -15.71 -1.31 25.53
C VAL A 106 -14.97 -2.64 25.53
N LEU A 107 -15.30 -3.54 24.59
CA LEU A 107 -14.65 -4.84 24.47
C LEU A 107 -13.18 -4.70 24.09
N CYS A 108 -12.87 -3.83 23.12
CA CYS A 108 -11.49 -3.59 22.66
C CYS A 108 -10.61 -2.94 23.73
N TYR A 109 -11.19 -2.18 24.66
CA TYR A 109 -10.46 -1.63 25.79
C TYR A 109 -10.29 -2.66 26.92
N LEU A 110 -11.38 -3.31 27.36
CA LEU A 110 -11.35 -4.21 28.52
C LEU A 110 -10.67 -5.56 28.22
N LEU A 111 -10.81 -6.06 26.99
CA LEU A 111 -10.27 -7.35 26.56
C LEU A 111 -9.18 -7.18 25.49
N ASN A 112 -8.48 -6.03 25.49
CA ASN A 112 -7.51 -5.65 24.47
C ASN A 112 -6.52 -6.77 24.13
N ASP A 113 -5.81 -7.28 25.14
CA ASP A 113 -4.79 -8.31 24.98
C ASP A 113 -5.38 -9.64 24.46
N ALA A 114 -6.51 -10.07 25.02
CA ALA A 114 -7.16 -11.32 24.64
C ALA A 114 -7.69 -11.28 23.20
N ILE A 115 -8.27 -10.15 22.78
CA ILE A 115 -8.73 -9.95 21.40
C ILE A 115 -7.53 -9.96 20.45
N LYS A 116 -6.45 -9.23 20.77
CA LYS A 116 -5.22 -9.21 19.95
C LYS A 116 -4.59 -10.60 19.81
N GLU A 117 -4.52 -11.36 20.89
CA GLU A 117 -4.03 -12.74 20.85
C GLU A 117 -4.92 -13.62 19.96
N GLY A 118 -6.25 -13.46 20.05
CA GLY A 118 -7.19 -14.11 19.14
C GLY A 118 -6.97 -13.73 17.67
N MET A 119 -6.75 -12.45 17.37
CA MET A 119 -6.49 -11.97 16.00
C MET A 119 -5.18 -12.53 15.44
N ARG A 120 -4.12 -12.63 16.25
CA ARG A 120 -2.85 -13.24 15.83
C ARG A 120 -3.02 -14.72 15.50
N ARG A 121 -3.67 -15.48 16.38
CA ARG A 121 -3.98 -16.90 16.13
C ARG A 121 -4.83 -17.09 14.88
N ALA A 122 -5.87 -16.28 14.70
CA ALA A 122 -6.71 -16.34 13.51
C ALA A 122 -5.92 -16.04 12.23
N ALA A 123 -5.01 -15.05 12.26
CA ALA A 123 -4.14 -14.76 11.13
C ALA A 123 -3.19 -15.93 10.81
N ASP A 124 -2.67 -16.61 11.83
CA ASP A 124 -1.78 -17.76 11.70
C ASP A 124 -2.48 -19.01 11.13
N GLU A 125 -3.74 -19.23 11.52
CA GLU A 125 -4.56 -20.38 11.08
C GLU A 125 -5.20 -20.17 9.71
N MET A 126 -5.38 -18.91 9.27
CA MET A 126 -6.03 -18.59 8.00
C MET A 126 -5.18 -19.09 6.81
N PRO A 127 -5.79 -19.75 5.80
CA PRO A 127 -5.12 -20.04 4.53
C PRO A 127 -4.60 -18.75 3.90
N TYR A 128 -3.28 -18.66 3.71
CA TYR A 128 -2.62 -17.45 3.22
C TYR A 128 -1.97 -17.70 1.84
N PRO A 129 -2.09 -16.77 0.88
CA PRO A 129 -1.45 -16.92 -0.42
C PRO A 129 0.08 -16.94 -0.28
N ALA A 130 0.70 -17.92 -0.95
CA ALA A 130 2.15 -18.03 -1.08
C ALA A 130 2.57 -17.73 -2.54
N PRO A 131 3.66 -16.98 -2.78
CA PRO A 131 4.57 -16.40 -1.78
C PRO A 131 4.02 -15.13 -1.11
N GLU A 132 4.44 -14.89 0.14
CA GLU A 132 4.16 -13.63 0.83
C GLU A 132 4.97 -12.49 0.20
N GLY A 133 4.38 -11.29 0.13
CA GLY A 133 5.07 -10.11 -0.36
C GLY A 133 6.07 -9.55 0.65
N LEU A 134 6.83 -8.56 0.22
CA LEU A 134 7.77 -7.84 1.09
C LEU A 134 7.04 -7.09 2.22
N PRO A 135 7.67 -6.93 3.39
CA PRO A 135 7.23 -6.00 4.44
C PRO A 135 6.93 -4.62 3.86
N ARG A 136 5.90 -3.93 4.35
CA ARG A 136 5.42 -2.65 3.80
C ARG A 136 6.53 -1.61 3.68
N ALA A 137 7.39 -1.50 4.70
CA ALA A 137 8.51 -0.55 4.68
C ALA A 137 9.53 -0.87 3.57
N GLU A 138 9.84 -2.15 3.37
CA GLU A 138 10.76 -2.59 2.32
C GLU A 138 10.13 -2.53 0.94
N ARG A 139 8.83 -2.84 0.84
CA ARG A 139 8.02 -2.73 -0.37
C ARG A 139 8.03 -1.31 -0.91
N LEU A 140 7.80 -0.31 -0.05
CA LEU A 140 7.85 1.10 -0.44
C LEU A 140 9.24 1.48 -0.97
N LYS A 141 10.31 1.09 -0.27
CA LYS A 141 11.69 1.33 -0.73
C LYS A 141 11.96 0.67 -2.08
N LYS A 142 11.51 -0.57 -2.28
CA LYS A 142 11.69 -1.30 -3.54
C LYS A 142 10.91 -0.66 -4.68
N LEU A 143 9.66 -0.24 -4.45
CA LEU A 143 8.86 0.46 -5.44
C LEU A 143 9.51 1.80 -5.83
N GLU A 144 9.99 2.59 -4.87
CA GLU A 144 10.71 3.83 -5.16
C GLU A 144 12.00 3.60 -5.97
N ALA A 145 12.74 2.52 -5.66
CA ALA A 145 13.93 2.15 -6.42
C ALA A 145 13.60 1.74 -7.86
N LEU A 146 12.52 0.98 -8.05
CA LEU A 146 12.03 0.58 -9.37
C LEU A 146 11.51 1.78 -10.17
N ASP A 147 10.78 2.70 -9.54
CA ASP A 147 10.30 3.94 -10.18
C ASP A 147 11.47 4.80 -10.67
N LYS A 148 12.53 4.94 -9.86
CA LYS A 148 13.76 5.63 -10.27
C LYS A 148 14.46 4.92 -11.45
N LYS A 149 14.51 3.59 -11.43
CA LYS A 149 15.11 2.79 -12.51
C LYS A 149 14.32 2.93 -13.80
N ILE A 150 13.00 2.87 -13.74
CA ILE A 150 12.10 3.07 -14.88
C ILE A 150 12.32 4.46 -15.47
N ALA A 151 12.28 5.51 -14.64
CA ALA A 151 12.50 6.88 -15.10
C ALA A 151 13.88 7.07 -15.79
N LYS A 152 14.94 6.43 -15.26
CA LYS A 152 16.28 6.44 -15.87
C LYS A 152 16.28 5.75 -17.24
N LEU A 153 15.71 4.55 -17.34
CA LEU A 153 15.63 3.79 -18.60
C LEU A 153 14.77 4.50 -19.65
N GLU A 154 13.67 5.15 -19.24
CA GLU A 154 12.85 5.97 -20.14
C GLU A 154 13.62 7.19 -20.65
N GLY A 155 14.41 7.84 -19.78
CA GLY A 155 15.31 8.93 -20.16
C GLY A 155 16.37 8.49 -21.18
N GLU A 156 17.09 7.41 -20.87
CA GLU A 156 18.14 6.85 -21.75
C GLU A 156 17.57 6.43 -23.12
N LEU A 157 16.38 5.81 -23.13
CA LEU A 157 15.72 5.44 -24.38
C LEU A 157 15.29 6.66 -25.19
N LEU A 158 14.78 7.71 -24.55
CA LEU A 158 14.40 8.95 -25.23
C LEU A 158 15.61 9.68 -25.80
N ASP A 159 16.71 9.74 -25.07
CA ASP A 159 17.94 10.37 -25.54
C ASP A 159 18.54 9.59 -26.71
N LEU A 160 18.58 8.25 -26.64
CA LEU A 160 19.03 7.41 -27.76
C LEU A 160 18.14 7.57 -29.00
N LEU A 161 16.83 7.71 -28.83
CA LEU A 161 15.91 7.98 -29.95
C LEU A 161 16.16 9.35 -30.57
N ARG A 162 16.41 10.39 -29.76
CA ARG A 162 16.75 11.73 -30.25
C ARG A 162 18.07 11.75 -31.01
N GLU A 163 19.08 11.02 -30.52
CA GLU A 163 20.37 10.88 -31.20
C GLU A 163 20.21 10.15 -32.54
N ALA A 164 19.41 9.08 -32.58
CA ALA A 164 19.11 8.36 -33.81
C ALA A 164 18.36 9.21 -34.83
N ASP A 165 17.35 9.97 -34.40
CA ASP A 165 16.59 10.88 -35.26
C ASP A 165 17.50 12.01 -35.81
N ALA A 166 18.36 12.58 -34.97
CA ALA A 166 19.34 13.60 -35.40
C ALA A 166 20.36 13.04 -36.41
N ALA A 167 20.67 11.76 -36.34
CA ALA A 167 21.51 11.05 -37.30
C ALA A 167 20.75 10.59 -38.57
N GLY A 168 19.45 10.86 -38.67
CA GLY A 168 18.60 10.43 -39.79
C GLY A 168 18.30 8.92 -39.80
N VAL A 169 18.51 8.24 -38.67
CA VAL A 169 18.28 6.81 -38.51
C VAL A 169 16.89 6.60 -37.90
N SER A 170 15.91 6.20 -38.71
CA SER A 170 14.59 5.85 -38.20
C SER A 170 14.64 4.48 -37.53
N LEU A 171 14.73 4.48 -36.20
CA LEU A 171 14.48 3.29 -35.40
C LEU A 171 12.98 3.05 -35.38
N ARG A 172 12.54 1.86 -35.82
CA ARG A 172 11.12 1.48 -35.85
C ARG A 172 10.47 1.78 -34.49
N SER A 173 9.63 2.80 -34.42
CA SER A 173 8.91 3.20 -33.22
C SER A 173 7.52 2.55 -33.25
N GLU A 174 7.24 1.58 -32.37
CA GLU A 174 5.88 1.28 -31.87
C GLU A 174 5.89 0.22 -30.75
N PRO A 175 4.93 0.22 -29.78
CA PRO A 175 3.82 1.15 -29.62
C PRO A 175 3.93 2.11 -28.41
N LYS A 176 3.08 3.14 -28.47
CA LYS A 176 2.88 4.32 -27.60
C LYS A 176 3.24 4.10 -26.12
N LEU A 177 4.13 4.96 -25.61
CA LEU A 177 4.19 5.29 -24.18
C LEU A 177 2.78 5.57 -23.68
N PRO A 178 2.30 4.94 -22.58
CA PRO A 178 0.98 5.25 -22.04
C PRO A 178 0.94 6.74 -21.73
N GLY A 179 -0.01 7.43 -22.38
CA GLY A 179 -0.30 8.82 -22.08
C GLY A 179 -0.52 8.97 -20.58
N LYS A 180 0.12 10.00 -20.01
CA LYS A 180 0.01 10.41 -18.61
C LYS A 180 -1.31 9.94 -17.99
N LEU A 181 -1.22 9.02 -17.03
CA LEU A 181 -2.29 8.78 -16.08
C LEU A 181 -2.62 10.15 -15.46
N LYS A 182 -3.76 10.72 -15.86
CA LYS A 182 -4.37 11.81 -15.12
C LYS A 182 -4.74 11.23 -13.76
N VAL A 183 -4.06 11.70 -12.73
CA VAL A 183 -4.50 11.63 -11.33
C VAL A 183 -5.84 12.36 -11.21
#